data_AF-A0A1C5M421-F1
#
_entry.id   AF-A0A1C5M421-F1
#
_cell.length_a   1.000
_cell.length_b   1.000
_cell.length_c   1.000
_cell.angle_alpha   90.00
_cell.angle_beta   90.00
_cell.angle_gamma   90.00
#
_symmetry.space_group_name_H-M   'P 1'
#
loop_
_entity.id
_entity.type
_entity.pdbx_description
1 polymer ?
#
loop_
_entity_poly.entity_id
_entity_poly.type
_entity_poly.pdbx_seq_one_letter_code
_entity_poly.pdbx_strand_id
1 'polypeptide(L)'
;MNASDILDFRKIILCYSELGEKKLFKKTIKQLNINKKVHLYYSRSGNIPICALPKLRLVLASRQGFLSFCFNFFSFIKSSNNKNIAITPFNISIIAKCIISHEVGHILDPDISLAKSEYADILSNIVDKLIEYDIDITDADFYKDNLPSDLEMYVIDLKKNLINRESRAWDIGKTIIEFNSPKEEVIFNNIREYALATYNYGNLKNIVKEHNIDVFFKYRRYFA
;
A
#
# COMPACT_ATOMS: atom_id res chain seq x y z
N MET A 1 16.00 -15.31 7.31
CA MET A 1 15.44 -16.24 6.31
C MET A 1 15.96 -17.62 6.60
N ASN A 2 15.06 -18.59 6.71
CA ASN A 2 15.41 -20.01 6.81
C ASN A 2 15.64 -20.60 5.39
N ALA A 3 16.06 -21.87 5.30
CA ALA A 3 16.33 -22.52 4.02
C ALA A 3 15.07 -22.64 3.13
N SER A 4 13.88 -22.76 3.73
CA SER A 4 12.59 -22.82 3.02
C SER A 4 12.26 -21.48 2.36
N ASP A 5 12.47 -20.36 3.06
CA ASP A 5 12.25 -19.00 2.56
C ASP A 5 13.12 -18.71 1.32
N ILE A 6 14.36 -19.22 1.32
CA ILE A 6 15.28 -19.06 0.18
C ILE A 6 14.76 -19.83 -1.05
N LEU A 7 14.24 -21.04 -0.85
CA LEU A 7 13.67 -21.85 -1.93
C LEU A 7 12.41 -21.21 -2.51
N ASP A 8 11.52 -20.70 -1.66
CA ASP A 8 10.33 -19.96 -2.10
C ASP A 8 10.71 -18.73 -2.92
N PHE A 9 11.64 -17.92 -2.42
CA PHE A 9 12.06 -16.70 -3.09
C PHE A 9 12.66 -17.00 -4.47
N ARG A 10 13.50 -18.04 -4.58
CA ARG A 10 14.02 -18.51 -5.87
C ARG A 10 12.91 -18.93 -6.81
N LYS A 11 11.90 -19.65 -6.30
CA LYS A 11 10.74 -20.09 -7.09
C LYS A 11 9.91 -18.91 -7.59
N ILE A 12 9.68 -17.90 -6.76
CA ILE A 12 9.00 -16.65 -7.14
C ILE A 12 9.76 -15.96 -8.27
N ILE A 13 11.10 -15.84 -8.15
CA ILE A 13 11.95 -15.25 -9.19
C ILE A 13 11.80 -15.98 -10.52
N LEU A 14 11.89 -17.31 -10.51
CA LEU A 14 11.77 -18.11 -11.73
C LEU A 14 10.40 -17.91 -12.39
N CYS A 15 9.31 -18.07 -11.62
CA CYS A 15 7.96 -17.87 -12.12
C CYS A 15 7.75 -16.45 -12.69
N TYR A 16 8.27 -15.41 -12.03
CA TYR A 16 8.13 -14.03 -12.52
C TYR A 16 8.95 -13.79 -13.80
N SER A 17 10.15 -14.38 -13.90
CA SER A 17 10.98 -14.34 -15.09
C SER A 17 10.32 -15.03 -16.29
N GLU A 18 9.71 -16.20 -16.08
CA GLU A 18 8.95 -16.94 -17.11
C GLU A 18 7.78 -16.13 -17.67
N LEU A 19 7.13 -15.32 -16.84
CA LEU A 19 6.05 -14.42 -17.24
C LEU A 19 6.53 -13.15 -17.99
N GLY A 20 7.85 -12.97 -18.14
CA GLY A 20 8.44 -11.88 -18.89
C GLY A 20 8.50 -10.54 -18.16
N GLU A 21 8.43 -10.56 -16.81
CA GLU A 21 8.60 -9.40 -15.91
C GLU A 21 7.76 -8.17 -16.31
N LYS A 22 8.37 -7.17 -16.96
CA LYS A 22 7.69 -5.97 -17.50
C LYS A 22 6.52 -6.32 -18.43
N LYS A 23 6.66 -7.38 -19.23
CA LYS A 23 5.62 -7.81 -20.18
C LYS A 23 4.34 -8.25 -19.47
N LEU A 24 4.46 -8.89 -18.30
CA LEU A 24 3.34 -9.26 -17.46
C LEU A 24 2.49 -8.03 -17.11
N PHE A 25 3.11 -6.99 -16.54
CA PHE A 25 2.39 -5.76 -16.16
C PHE A 25 1.77 -5.02 -17.35
N LYS A 26 2.47 -4.94 -18.49
CA LYS A 26 1.89 -4.36 -19.71
C LYS A 26 0.66 -5.13 -20.19
N LYS A 27 0.70 -6.47 -20.13
CA LYS A 27 -0.44 -7.31 -20.51
C LYS A 27 -1.59 -7.12 -19.52
N THR A 28 -1.30 -7.13 -18.23
CA THR A 28 -2.28 -6.89 -17.17
C THR A 28 -3.06 -5.60 -17.38
N ILE A 29 -2.37 -4.46 -17.56
CA ILE A 29 -3.05 -3.16 -17.74
C ILE A 29 -3.98 -3.18 -18.97
N LYS A 30 -3.57 -3.84 -20.06
CA LYS A 30 -4.38 -3.96 -21.28
C LYS A 30 -5.63 -4.83 -21.11
N GLN A 31 -5.63 -5.73 -20.12
CA GLN A 31 -6.73 -6.64 -19.84
C GLN A 31 -7.74 -6.07 -18.83
N LEU A 32 -7.42 -4.94 -18.20
CA LEU A 32 -8.36 -4.28 -17.30
C LEU A 32 -9.45 -3.56 -18.08
N ASN A 33 -10.68 -3.62 -17.57
CA ASN A 33 -11.84 -2.94 -18.15
C ASN A 33 -11.82 -1.47 -17.74
N ILE A 34 -10.96 -0.67 -18.39
CA ILE A 34 -10.75 0.74 -18.08
C ILE A 34 -11.15 1.65 -19.24
N ASN A 35 -11.85 2.73 -18.91
CA ASN A 35 -12.24 3.78 -19.86
C ASN A 35 -11.21 4.92 -19.96
N LYS A 36 -10.16 4.90 -19.14
CA LYS A 36 -9.10 5.92 -19.10
C LYS A 36 -7.76 5.33 -19.51
N LYS A 37 -6.92 6.13 -20.15
CA LYS A 37 -5.53 5.77 -20.46
C LYS A 37 -4.71 5.72 -19.16
N VAL A 38 -4.09 4.58 -18.90
CA VAL A 38 -3.15 4.36 -17.80
C VAL A 38 -1.76 4.09 -18.37
N HIS A 39 -0.76 4.77 -17.82
CA HIS A 39 0.65 4.61 -18.17
C HIS A 39 1.35 3.66 -17.19
N LEU A 40 2.40 3.00 -17.65
CA LEU A 40 3.25 2.13 -16.81
C LEU A 40 4.70 2.59 -16.93
N TYR A 41 5.28 2.93 -15.78
CA TYR A 41 6.72 3.01 -15.61
C TYR A 41 7.19 1.73 -14.93
N TYR A 42 8.18 1.06 -15.53
CA TYR A 42 8.75 -0.16 -14.99
C TYR A 42 10.27 -0.04 -14.90
N SER A 43 10.81 -0.23 -13.69
CA SER A 43 12.25 -0.26 -13.44
C SER A 43 12.74 -1.67 -13.15
N ARG A 44 13.82 -2.09 -13.82
CA ARG A 44 14.43 -3.40 -13.59
C ARG A 44 15.45 -3.40 -12.43
N SER A 45 16.10 -2.27 -12.20
CA SER A 45 17.18 -2.11 -11.22
C SER A 45 16.81 -1.20 -10.04
N GLY A 46 15.82 -0.32 -10.22
CA GLY A 46 15.37 0.59 -9.18
C GLY A 46 14.56 -0.14 -8.11
N ASN A 47 14.73 0.28 -6.86
CA ASN A 47 13.91 -0.19 -5.74
C ASN A 47 12.67 0.71 -5.59
N ILE A 48 11.70 0.50 -6.47
CA ILE A 48 10.46 1.30 -6.49
C ILE A 48 9.31 0.39 -6.07
N PRO A 49 8.54 0.73 -5.01
CA PRO A 49 7.36 -0.04 -4.65
C PRO A 49 6.35 -0.01 -5.80
N ILE A 50 5.42 -0.96 -5.78
CA ILE A 50 4.28 -0.90 -6.70
C ILE A 50 3.35 0.16 -6.14
N CYS A 51 3.10 1.21 -6.91
CA CYS A 51 2.23 2.31 -6.49
C CYS A 51 1.70 3.10 -7.69
N ALA A 52 0.64 3.86 -7.47
CA ALA A 52 0.08 4.79 -8.44
C ALA A 52 0.46 6.24 -8.17
N LEU A 53 0.56 7.02 -9.25
CA LEU A 53 0.48 8.46 -9.27
C LEU A 53 -0.86 8.86 -9.93
N PRO A 54 -1.96 9.00 -9.16
CA PRO A 54 -3.31 9.18 -9.69
C PRO A 54 -3.46 10.33 -10.69
N LYS A 55 -2.93 11.51 -10.35
CA LYS A 55 -3.00 12.71 -11.21
C LYS A 55 -2.30 12.51 -12.57
N LEU A 56 -1.21 11.75 -12.60
CA LEU A 56 -0.46 11.45 -13.82
C LEU A 56 -0.98 10.20 -14.53
N ARG A 57 -1.96 9.50 -13.95
CA ARG A 57 -2.49 8.21 -14.43
C ARG A 57 -1.37 7.21 -14.70
N LEU A 58 -0.36 7.20 -13.83
CA LEU A 58 0.86 6.42 -13.99
C LEU A 58 0.94 5.39 -12.88
N VAL A 59 1.08 4.12 -13.25
CA VAL A 59 1.48 3.05 -12.32
C VAL A 59 2.99 2.92 -12.37
N LEU A 60 3.61 2.96 -11.20
CA LEU A 60 5.03 2.69 -10.99
C LEU A 60 5.17 1.25 -10.51
N ALA A 61 6.10 0.51 -11.10
CA ALA A 61 6.46 -0.81 -10.62
C ALA A 61 7.96 -1.05 -10.82
N SER A 62 8.52 -1.93 -10.00
CA SER A 62 9.87 -2.45 -10.24
C SER A 62 9.93 -3.95 -10.07
N ARG A 63 11.00 -4.55 -10.60
CA ARG A 63 11.31 -5.95 -10.37
C ARG A 63 11.41 -6.26 -8.87
N GLN A 64 12.22 -5.49 -8.15
CA GLN A 64 12.43 -5.68 -6.71
C GLN A 64 11.14 -5.48 -5.92
N GLY A 65 10.37 -4.42 -6.23
CA GLY A 65 9.10 -4.14 -5.56
C GLY A 65 8.10 -5.29 -5.69
N PHE A 66 7.94 -5.86 -6.89
CA PHE A 66 7.04 -6.98 -7.10
C PHE A 66 7.52 -8.27 -6.43
N LEU A 67 8.81 -8.59 -6.52
CA LEU A 67 9.36 -9.77 -5.87
C LEU A 67 9.23 -9.70 -4.35
N SER A 68 9.49 -8.52 -3.77
CA SER A 68 9.31 -8.27 -2.34
C SER A 68 7.84 -8.44 -1.92
N PHE A 69 6.90 -7.87 -2.69
CA PHE A 69 5.48 -8.06 -2.45
C PHE A 69 5.07 -9.53 -2.47
N CYS A 70 5.45 -10.28 -3.53
CA CYS A 70 5.13 -11.69 -3.64
C CYS A 70 5.71 -12.49 -2.47
N PHE A 71 6.96 -12.25 -2.10
CA PHE A 71 7.60 -12.94 -0.99
C PHE A 71 6.83 -12.73 0.31
N ASN A 72 6.56 -11.47 0.67
CA ASN A 72 5.82 -11.14 1.89
C ASN A 72 4.40 -11.72 1.89
N PHE A 73 3.70 -11.68 0.74
CA PHE A 73 2.38 -12.27 0.59
C PHE A 73 2.40 -13.79 0.83
N PHE A 74 3.32 -14.53 0.21
CA PHE A 74 3.42 -15.98 0.42
C PHE A 74 3.82 -16.32 1.86
N SER A 75 4.69 -15.54 2.49
CA SER A 75 5.02 -15.69 3.91
C SER A 75 3.79 -15.48 4.80
N PHE A 76 2.99 -14.44 4.53
CA PHE A 76 1.74 -14.17 5.25
C PHE A 76 0.77 -15.35 5.13
N ILE A 77 0.52 -15.83 3.90
CA ILE A 77 -0.42 -16.94 3.65
C ILE A 77 0.03 -18.24 4.32
N LYS A 78 1.33 -18.53 4.35
CA LYS A 78 1.87 -19.69 5.08
C LYS A 78 1.64 -19.58 6.58
N SER A 79 1.75 -18.37 7.14
CA SER A 79 1.58 -18.14 8.57
C SER A 79 0.13 -18.14 9.03
N SER A 80 -0.82 -17.74 8.16
CA SER A 80 -2.24 -17.63 8.50
C SER A 80 -3.04 -18.92 8.31
N ASN A 81 -2.36 -20.04 7.99
CA ASN A 81 -2.84 -21.43 7.98
C ASN A 81 -4.09 -21.78 7.15
N ASN A 82 -4.71 -20.83 6.43
CA ASN A 82 -6.04 -21.08 5.86
C ASN A 82 -6.13 -21.44 4.38
N LYS A 83 -5.13 -21.21 3.51
CA LYS A 83 -5.24 -21.55 2.07
C LYS A 83 -3.88 -21.80 1.41
N ASN A 84 -3.63 -23.02 0.94
CA ASN A 84 -2.42 -23.37 0.17
C ASN A 84 -2.42 -22.72 -1.22
N ILE A 85 -2.07 -21.43 -1.30
CA ILE A 85 -1.72 -20.79 -2.58
C ILE A 85 -0.28 -21.19 -2.91
N ALA A 86 -0.12 -22.15 -3.82
CA ALA A 86 1.20 -22.57 -4.28
C ALA A 86 1.90 -21.46 -5.10
N ILE A 87 3.22 -21.36 -5.01
CA ILE A 87 4.01 -20.50 -5.90
C ILE A 87 4.06 -21.16 -7.28
N THR A 88 3.36 -20.59 -8.26
CA THR A 88 3.28 -21.03 -9.66
C THR A 88 3.20 -19.82 -10.60
N PRO A 89 3.56 -19.94 -11.88
CA PRO A 89 3.41 -18.84 -12.84
C PRO A 89 1.95 -18.35 -12.93
N PHE A 90 0.98 -19.26 -12.86
CA PHE A 90 -0.43 -18.92 -12.80
C PHE A 90 -0.74 -18.00 -11.61
N ASN A 91 -0.42 -18.42 -10.37
CA ASN A 91 -0.73 -17.62 -9.18
C ASN A 91 0.05 -16.28 -9.15
N ILE A 92 1.30 -16.24 -9.61
CA ILE A 92 2.07 -14.99 -9.75
C ILE A 92 1.41 -14.03 -10.75
N SER A 93 0.87 -14.55 -11.85
CA SER A 93 0.16 -13.72 -12.83
C SER A 93 -1.14 -13.13 -12.27
N ILE A 94 -1.86 -13.89 -11.43
CA ILE A 94 -3.05 -13.39 -10.72
C ILE A 94 -2.66 -12.33 -9.70
N ILE A 95 -1.60 -12.56 -8.92
CA ILE A 95 -1.10 -11.54 -7.97
C ILE A 95 -0.80 -10.25 -8.72
N ALA A 96 -0.07 -10.30 -9.85
CA ALA A 96 0.20 -9.13 -10.68
C ALA A 96 -1.07 -8.43 -11.17
N LYS A 97 -2.10 -9.20 -11.53
CA LYS A 97 -3.41 -8.68 -11.93
C LYS A 97 -4.11 -7.92 -10.81
N CYS A 98 -4.15 -8.48 -9.61
CA CYS A 98 -4.79 -7.89 -8.44
C CYS A 98 -4.09 -6.61 -7.97
N ILE A 99 -2.76 -6.60 -7.89
CA ILE A 99 -2.03 -5.40 -7.45
C ILE A 99 -2.17 -4.26 -8.46
N ILE A 100 -2.10 -4.55 -9.76
CA ILE A 100 -2.22 -3.50 -10.78
C ILE A 100 -3.65 -2.97 -10.81
N SER A 101 -4.67 -3.83 -10.60
CA SER A 101 -6.05 -3.33 -10.53
C SER A 101 -6.29 -2.46 -9.32
N HIS A 102 -5.68 -2.75 -8.17
CA HIS A 102 -5.67 -1.86 -7.00
C HIS A 102 -5.01 -0.52 -7.30
N GLU A 103 -3.81 -0.50 -7.89
CA GLU A 103 -3.15 0.76 -8.24
C GLU A 103 -3.95 1.58 -9.27
N VAL A 104 -4.60 0.89 -10.21
CA VAL A 104 -5.52 1.56 -11.14
C VAL A 104 -6.79 2.02 -10.42
N GLY A 105 -7.24 1.31 -9.39
CA GLY A 105 -8.30 1.75 -8.49
C GLY A 105 -8.01 3.13 -7.90
N HIS A 106 -6.78 3.39 -7.42
CA HIS A 106 -6.36 4.71 -6.96
C HIS A 106 -6.42 5.79 -8.06
N ILE A 107 -6.16 5.43 -9.31
CA ILE A 107 -6.25 6.36 -10.47
C ILE A 107 -7.72 6.67 -10.81
N LEU A 108 -8.60 5.71 -10.62
CA LEU A 108 -10.02 5.80 -10.97
C LEU A 108 -10.89 6.36 -9.84
N ASP A 109 -10.40 6.36 -8.61
CA ASP A 109 -11.09 6.89 -7.43
C ASP A 109 -11.49 8.37 -7.62
N PRO A 110 -12.80 8.68 -7.68
CA PRO A 110 -13.27 10.06 -7.81
C PRO A 110 -12.99 10.89 -6.56
N ASP A 111 -12.89 10.26 -5.40
CA ASP A 111 -12.77 10.92 -4.09
C ASP A 111 -11.31 11.05 -3.64
N ILE A 112 -10.34 10.64 -4.46
CA ILE A 112 -8.92 10.66 -4.10
C ILE A 112 -8.42 12.05 -3.69
N SER A 113 -8.99 13.11 -4.28
CA SER A 113 -8.62 14.49 -3.96
C SER A 113 -9.24 14.94 -2.64
N LEU A 114 -10.48 14.53 -2.35
CA LEU A 114 -11.14 14.81 -1.08
C LEU A 114 -10.42 14.09 0.06
N ALA A 115 -10.14 12.79 -0.11
CA ALA A 115 -9.40 11.99 0.86
C ALA A 115 -8.03 12.60 1.18
N LYS A 116 -7.35 13.17 0.17
CA LYS A 116 -6.07 13.86 0.36
C LYS A 116 -6.23 15.19 1.13
N SER A 117 -7.32 15.91 0.91
CA SER A 117 -7.62 17.14 1.66
C SER A 117 -7.86 16.82 3.12
N GLU A 118 -8.77 15.89 3.41
CA GLU A 118 -9.06 15.42 4.77
C GLU A 118 -7.80 14.93 5.49
N TYR A 119 -6.96 14.16 4.79
CA TYR A 119 -5.68 13.71 5.31
C TYR A 119 -4.78 14.89 5.73
N ALA A 120 -4.67 15.94 4.89
CA ALA A 120 -3.87 17.12 5.19
C ALA A 120 -4.43 17.91 6.38
N ASP A 121 -5.75 18.03 6.49
CA ASP A 121 -6.43 18.71 7.59
C ASP A 121 -6.20 17.96 8.92
N ILE A 122 -6.33 16.62 8.91
CA ILE A 122 -6.03 15.78 10.09
C ILE A 122 -4.57 15.94 10.52
N LEU A 123 -3.62 15.93 9.59
CA LEU A 123 -2.21 16.16 9.92
C LEU A 123 -1.97 17.55 10.51
N SER A 124 -2.61 18.60 9.99
CA SER A 124 -2.50 19.94 10.57
C SER A 124 -3.00 19.94 12.01
N ASN A 125 -4.14 19.31 12.28
CA ASN A 125 -4.70 19.23 13.63
C ASN A 125 -3.79 18.46 14.59
N ILE A 126 -3.13 17.38 14.14
CA ILE A 126 -2.11 16.68 14.93
C ILE A 126 -0.96 17.64 15.29
N VAL A 127 -0.46 18.41 14.32
CA VAL A 127 0.62 19.39 14.55
C VAL A 127 0.19 20.46 15.55
N ASP A 128 -1.02 21.01 15.40
CA ASP A 128 -1.55 22.04 16.30
C ASP A 128 -1.67 21.53 17.73
N LYS A 129 -2.15 20.29 17.91
CA LYS A 129 -2.23 19.66 19.23
C LYS A 129 -0.88 19.34 19.84
N LEU A 130 0.10 18.90 19.05
CA LEU A 130 1.46 18.72 19.52
C LEU A 130 2.06 20.04 20.06
N ILE A 131 1.76 21.18 19.42
CA ILE A 131 2.20 22.51 19.87
C ILE A 131 1.43 22.94 21.13
N GLU A 132 0.11 22.81 21.13
CA GLU A 132 -0.77 23.17 22.25
C GLU A 132 -0.36 22.49 23.56
N TYR A 133 0.01 21.21 23.48
CA TYR A 133 0.42 20.42 24.64
C TYR A 133 1.92 20.42 24.91
N ASP A 134 2.70 21.23 24.17
CA ASP A 134 4.17 21.29 24.23
C ASP A 134 4.83 19.90 24.22
N ILE A 135 4.32 19.00 23.37
CA ILE A 135 4.85 17.64 23.26
C ILE A 135 6.18 17.69 22.50
N ASP A 136 7.25 17.27 23.18
CA ASP A 136 8.56 17.14 22.56
C ASP A 136 8.62 15.91 21.64
N ILE A 137 8.43 16.12 20.35
CA ILE A 137 8.54 15.10 19.31
C ILE A 137 9.98 14.60 19.07
N THR A 138 10.98 15.23 19.69
CA THR A 138 12.38 14.76 19.65
C THR A 138 12.71 13.78 20.76
N ASP A 139 11.87 13.71 21.79
CA ASP A 139 11.97 12.70 22.82
C ASP A 139 11.77 11.30 22.21
N ALA A 140 12.60 10.33 22.59
CA ALA A 140 12.43 8.96 22.14
C ALA A 140 11.20 8.30 22.81
N ASP A 141 10.75 8.84 23.95
CA ASP A 141 9.79 8.23 24.85
C ASP A 141 8.43 8.95 24.91
N PHE A 142 8.07 9.79 23.92
CA PHE A 142 6.68 10.26 23.82
C PHE A 142 5.77 9.08 23.41
N TYR A 143 5.13 8.48 24.41
CA TYR A 143 4.33 7.26 24.28
C TYR A 143 2.83 7.52 24.11
N LYS A 144 2.15 6.44 23.70
CA LYS A 144 0.70 6.35 23.52
C LYS A 144 -0.09 6.55 24.83
N ASP A 145 0.47 6.14 25.98
CA ASP A 145 -0.30 5.96 27.21
C ASP A 145 -0.69 7.27 27.91
N ASN A 146 -0.14 8.41 27.47
CA ASN A 146 -0.43 9.74 28.02
C ASN A 146 -0.75 10.78 26.93
N LEU A 147 -1.18 10.34 25.73
CA LEU A 147 -1.63 11.30 24.73
C LEU A 147 -2.94 11.95 25.19
N PRO A 148 -3.05 13.29 25.07
CA PRO A 148 -4.33 13.96 25.19
C PRO A 148 -5.38 13.31 24.28
N SER A 149 -6.59 13.15 24.80
CA SER A 149 -7.62 12.33 24.16
C SER A 149 -8.02 12.85 22.77
N ASP A 150 -8.01 14.16 22.58
CA ASP A 150 -8.26 14.80 21.29
C ASP A 150 -7.12 14.56 20.28
N LEU A 151 -5.86 14.58 20.70
CA LEU A 151 -4.71 14.17 19.88
C LEU A 151 -4.79 12.69 19.50
N GLU A 152 -5.19 11.81 20.43
CA GLU A 152 -5.43 10.40 20.11
C GLU A 152 -6.56 10.23 19.08
N MET A 153 -7.62 11.02 19.18
CA MET A 153 -8.71 11.01 18.20
C MET A 153 -8.24 11.39 16.80
N TYR A 154 -7.41 12.42 16.65
CA TYR A 154 -6.84 12.76 15.33
C TYR A 154 -5.92 11.68 14.79
N VAL A 155 -5.15 11.00 15.64
CA VAL A 155 -4.39 9.81 15.23
C VAL A 155 -5.33 8.73 14.70
N ILE A 156 -6.43 8.43 15.39
CA ILE A 156 -7.42 7.44 14.96
C ILE A 156 -8.04 7.85 13.61
N ASP A 157 -8.41 9.11 13.44
CA ASP A 157 -9.03 9.60 12.22
C ASP A 157 -8.07 9.54 11.02
N LEU A 158 -6.78 9.79 11.25
CA LEU A 158 -5.75 9.58 10.23
C LEU A 158 -5.73 8.13 9.74
N LYS A 159 -5.77 7.16 10.68
CA LYS A 159 -5.80 5.73 10.33
C LYS A 159 -7.06 5.37 9.55
N LYS A 160 -8.23 5.86 9.97
CA LYS A 160 -9.50 5.62 9.27
C LYS A 160 -9.46 6.17 7.85
N ASN A 161 -9.00 7.42 7.65
CA ASN A 161 -8.89 8.03 6.34
C ASN A 161 -8.01 7.18 5.40
N LEU A 162 -6.85 6.75 5.90
CA LEU A 162 -5.91 5.93 5.13
C LEU A 162 -6.46 4.53 4.81
N ILE A 163 -7.07 3.83 5.77
CA ILE A 163 -7.72 2.53 5.55
C ILE A 163 -8.87 2.66 4.53
N ASN A 164 -9.70 3.69 4.67
CA ASN A 164 -10.82 3.93 3.77
C ASN A 164 -10.35 4.18 2.34
N ARG A 165 -9.29 4.98 2.17
CA ARG A 165 -8.66 5.21 0.87
C ARG A 165 -8.18 3.91 0.23
N GLU A 166 -7.44 3.08 0.97
CA GLU A 166 -6.95 1.80 0.44
C GLU A 166 -8.09 0.83 0.14
N SER A 167 -9.10 0.73 1.02
CA SER A 167 -10.27 -0.12 0.79
C SER A 167 -11.04 0.28 -0.46
N ARG A 168 -11.30 1.59 -0.67
CA ARG A 168 -11.97 2.09 -1.87
C ARG A 168 -11.20 1.73 -3.14
N ALA A 169 -9.88 1.87 -3.13
CA ALA A 169 -9.05 1.50 -4.27
C ALA A 169 -9.13 -0.01 -4.59
N TRP A 170 -9.19 -0.88 -3.57
CA TRP A 170 -9.46 -2.31 -3.77
C TRP A 170 -10.86 -2.58 -4.32
N ASP A 171 -11.89 -1.91 -3.82
CA ASP A 171 -13.27 -2.08 -4.27
C ASP A 171 -13.42 -1.67 -5.74
N ILE A 172 -12.87 -0.51 -6.13
CA ILE A 172 -12.81 -0.08 -7.54
C ILE A 172 -11.98 -1.07 -8.36
N GLY A 173 -10.80 -1.46 -7.86
CA GLY A 173 -9.92 -2.43 -8.51
C GLY A 173 -10.60 -3.78 -8.78
N LYS A 174 -11.54 -4.21 -7.94
CA LYS A 174 -12.35 -5.42 -8.16
C LYS A 174 -13.32 -5.28 -9.33
N THR A 175 -13.86 -4.08 -9.57
CA THR A 175 -14.85 -3.85 -10.64
C THR A 175 -14.24 -3.83 -12.04
N ILE A 176 -12.92 -3.59 -12.16
CA ILE A 176 -12.22 -3.47 -13.45
C ILE A 176 -11.44 -4.74 -13.84
N ILE A 177 -11.54 -5.81 -13.03
CA ILE A 177 -10.95 -7.12 -13.34
C ILE A 177 -12.04 -8.12 -13.68
N GLU A 178 -11.78 -8.95 -14.68
CA GLU A 178 -12.60 -10.10 -15.00
C GLU A 178 -11.96 -11.37 -14.43
N PHE A 179 -12.60 -12.05 -13.49
CA PHE A 179 -12.07 -13.30 -12.94
C PHE A 179 -12.48 -14.49 -13.81
N ASN A 180 -11.51 -15.28 -14.27
CA ASN A 180 -11.81 -16.47 -15.08
C ASN A 180 -12.20 -17.69 -14.24
N SER A 181 -12.01 -17.63 -12.93
CA SER A 181 -12.39 -18.73 -12.02
C SER A 181 -12.58 -18.25 -10.58
N PRO A 182 -13.37 -18.98 -9.77
CA PRO A 182 -13.50 -18.71 -8.33
C PRO A 182 -12.16 -18.68 -7.59
N LYS A 183 -11.16 -19.44 -8.09
CA LYS A 183 -9.81 -19.45 -7.53
C LYS A 183 -9.11 -18.10 -7.67
N GLU A 184 -9.31 -17.38 -8.78
CA GLU A 184 -8.73 -16.04 -8.94
C GLU A 184 -9.32 -15.06 -7.92
N GLU A 185 -10.64 -15.12 -7.69
CA GLU A 185 -11.31 -14.27 -6.71
C GLU A 185 -10.86 -14.57 -5.28
N VAL A 186 -10.65 -15.84 -4.94
CA VAL A 186 -10.08 -16.22 -3.64
C VAL A 186 -8.67 -15.64 -3.45
N ILE A 187 -7.83 -15.68 -4.49
CA ILE A 187 -6.48 -15.08 -4.44
C ILE A 187 -6.60 -13.56 -4.26
N PHE A 188 -7.50 -12.89 -4.98
CA PHE A 188 -7.74 -11.45 -4.83
C PHE A 188 -8.12 -11.09 -3.38
N ASN A 189 -9.09 -11.80 -2.79
CA ASN A 189 -9.55 -11.52 -1.44
C ASN A 189 -8.43 -11.72 -0.41
N ASN A 190 -7.62 -12.77 -0.57
CA ASN A 190 -6.46 -13.01 0.30
C ASN A 190 -5.38 -11.91 0.16
N ILE A 191 -5.15 -11.39 -1.05
CA ILE A 191 -4.21 -10.28 -1.27
C ILE A 191 -4.74 -9.00 -0.62
N ARG A 192 -6.04 -8.71 -0.78
CA ARG A 192 -6.69 -7.57 -0.13
C ARG A 192 -6.57 -7.68 1.39
N GLU A 193 -6.85 -8.85 1.96
CA GLU A 193 -6.70 -9.11 3.40
C GLU A 193 -5.27 -8.88 3.87
N TYR A 194 -4.28 -9.45 3.17
CA TYR A 194 -2.87 -9.22 3.44
C TYR A 194 -2.52 -7.72 3.42
N ALA A 195 -2.92 -7.00 2.37
CA ALA A 195 -2.65 -5.57 2.25
C ALA A 195 -3.29 -4.77 3.39
N LEU A 196 -4.58 -5.00 3.67
CA LEU A 196 -5.30 -4.34 4.76
C LEU A 196 -4.73 -4.65 6.15
N ALA A 197 -4.24 -5.87 6.38
CA ALA A 197 -3.55 -6.22 7.62
C ALA A 197 -2.19 -5.52 7.76
N THR A 198 -1.50 -5.22 6.65
CA THR A 198 -0.23 -4.48 6.68
C THR A 198 -0.41 -2.98 6.87
N TYR A 199 -1.61 -2.42 6.62
CA TYR A 199 -1.94 -1.02 6.87
C TYR A 199 -2.24 -0.72 8.35
N ASN A 200 -1.49 -1.35 9.27
CA ASN A 200 -1.51 -0.97 10.67
C ASN A 200 -0.61 0.26 10.86
N TYR A 201 -1.16 1.43 10.53
CA TYR A 201 -0.50 2.71 10.74
C TYR A 201 -0.02 2.79 12.19
N GLY A 202 1.25 3.13 12.36
CA GLY A 202 1.92 3.07 13.64
C GLY A 202 1.33 3.98 14.71
N ASN A 203 1.98 4.05 15.86
CA ASN A 203 1.68 5.05 16.88
C ASN A 203 2.03 6.46 16.39
N LEU A 204 1.70 7.49 17.17
CA LEU A 204 1.99 8.89 16.84
C LEU A 204 3.47 9.12 16.44
N LYS A 205 4.40 8.41 17.07
CA LYS A 205 5.83 8.44 16.74
C LYS A 205 6.12 8.04 15.29
N ASN A 206 5.48 6.97 14.80
CA ASN A 206 5.62 6.56 13.40
C ASN A 206 4.99 7.59 12.47
N ILE A 207 3.83 8.16 12.83
CA ILE A 207 3.16 9.22 12.07
C ILE A 207 4.08 10.45 11.93
N VAL A 208 4.71 10.88 13.02
CA VAL A 208 5.66 12.01 13.00
C VAL A 208 6.81 11.76 12.03
N LYS A 209 7.41 10.57 12.11
CA LYS A 209 8.55 10.18 11.26
C LYS A 209 8.17 9.98 9.79
N GLU A 210 7.08 9.28 9.51
CA GLU A 210 6.64 8.92 8.15
C GLU A 210 6.08 10.11 7.38
N HIS A 211 5.62 11.15 8.08
CA HIS A 211 5.05 12.36 7.47
C HIS A 211 5.94 13.59 7.59
N ASN A 212 7.19 13.42 8.08
CA ASN A 212 8.15 14.50 8.30
C ASN A 212 7.53 15.69 9.07
N ILE A 213 6.68 15.37 10.05
CA ILE A 213 5.99 16.39 10.87
C ILE A 213 7.03 17.23 11.62
N ASP A 214 8.20 16.68 11.93
CA ASP A 214 9.31 17.40 12.55
C ASP A 214 9.74 18.65 11.77
N VAL A 215 9.68 18.60 10.44
CA VAL A 215 9.98 19.76 9.57
C VAL A 215 8.90 20.82 9.70
N PHE A 216 7.62 20.42 9.67
CA PHE A 216 6.49 21.34 9.79
C PHE A 216 6.38 21.94 11.20
N PHE A 217 6.67 21.15 12.22
CA PHE A 217 6.68 21.53 13.62
C PHE A 217 7.74 22.60 13.90
N LYS A 218 8.98 22.38 13.44
CA LYS A 218 10.06 23.39 13.52
C LYS A 218 9.71 24.69 12.81
N TYR A 219 9.03 24.61 11.66
CA TYR A 219 8.60 25.80 10.93
C TYR A 219 7.51 26.56 11.69
N ARG A 220 6.42 25.91 12.13
CA ARG A 220 5.34 26.60 12.86
C ARG A 220 5.81 27.19 14.19
N ARG A 221 6.65 26.50 14.96
CA ARG A 221 7.17 27.00 16.23
C ARG A 221 8.09 28.23 16.07
N TYR A 222 8.67 28.43 14.89
CA TYR A 222 9.47 29.63 14.57
C TYR A 222 8.62 30.86 14.24
N PHE A 223 7.37 30.67 13.81
CA PHE A 223 6.45 31.74 13.40
C PHE A 223 5.25 31.93 14.36
N ALA A 224 5.15 31.12 15.41
CA ALA A 224 4.22 31.29 16.53
C ALA A 224 4.85 32.20 17.59
#